data_AF-A0A6I3HAK3-F1
#
_entry.id   AF-A0A6I3HAK3-F1
#
_cell.length_a   1.000
_cell.length_b   1.000
_cell.length_c   1.000
_cell.angle_alpha   90.00
_cell.angle_beta   90.00
_cell.angle_gamma   90.00
#
_symmetry.space_group_name_H-M   'P 1'
#
loop_
_entity.id
_entity.type
_entity.pdbx_description
1 polymer ?
#
loop_
_entity_poly.entity_id
_entity_poly.type
_entity_poly.pdbx_seq_one_letter_code
_entity_poly.pdbx_strand_id
1 'polypeptide(L)'
;VASMVLAYEPIWAIGTGRTASAEDAQQVCSWIRAKVKEMKGADAAKAVRIQYGGSVKAGNAAELMSQPDIDGALVGGAALDPEEFARIVQFRLS
;
A
#
# COMPACT_ATOMS: atom_id res chain seq x y z
N VAL A 1 -11.92 2.89 -14.28
CA VAL A 1 -11.14 2.47 -13.10
C VAL A 1 -9.81 3.20 -12.99
N ALA A 2 -9.12 3.55 -14.08
CA ALA A 2 -7.81 4.23 -14.01
C ALA A 2 -7.79 5.55 -13.20
N SER A 3 -8.91 6.28 -13.12
CA SER A 3 -9.05 7.46 -12.28
C SER A 3 -9.29 7.17 -10.78
N MET A 4 -9.48 5.90 -10.40
CA MET A 4 -9.74 5.45 -9.03
C MET A 4 -8.47 4.84 -8.41
N VAL A 5 -8.28 5.09 -7.13
CA VAL A 5 -7.25 4.45 -6.29
C VAL A 5 -7.97 3.75 -5.15
N LEU A 6 -7.56 2.52 -4.84
CA LEU A 6 -8.02 1.80 -3.65
C LEU A 6 -6.94 1.87 -2.59
N ALA A 7 -7.30 2.16 -1.34
CA ALA A 7 -6.37 2.09 -0.21
C ALA A 7 -6.85 0.99 0.75
N TYR A 8 -5.98 0.04 1.05
CA TYR A 8 -6.23 -1.00 2.06
C TYR A 8 -5.68 -0.56 3.42
N GLU A 9 -6.56 -0.43 4.42
CA GLU A 9 -6.16 -0.12 5.80
C GLU A 9 -6.36 -1.34 6.71
N PRO A 10 -5.27 -1.93 7.26
CA PRO A 10 -5.36 -3.02 8.22
C PRO A 10 -5.76 -2.49 9.61
N ILE A 11 -7.04 -2.18 9.82
CA ILE A 11 -7.55 -1.61 11.10
C ILE A 11 -7.12 -2.43 12.32
N TRP A 12 -7.00 -3.76 12.17
CA TRP A 12 -6.54 -4.67 13.22
C TRP A 12 -5.09 -4.42 13.70
N ALA A 13 -4.27 -3.74 12.88
CA ALA A 13 -2.88 -3.37 13.17
C ALA A 13 -2.71 -1.89 13.56
N ILE A 14 -3.77 -1.08 13.53
CA ILE A 14 -3.68 0.36 13.84
C ILE A 14 -3.90 0.57 15.34
N GLY A 15 -2.90 1.12 16.04
CA GLY A 15 -2.99 1.44 17.47
C GLY A 15 -2.98 0.23 18.41
N THR A 16 -2.73 -0.98 17.91
CA THR A 16 -2.75 -2.24 18.69
C THR A 16 -1.37 -2.73 19.11
N GLY A 17 -0.29 -2.03 18.71
CA GLY A 17 1.10 -2.48 18.91
C GLY A 17 1.51 -3.64 18.00
N ARG A 18 0.61 -4.14 17.15
CA ARG A 18 0.90 -5.15 16.12
C ARG A 18 1.14 -4.44 14.80
N THR A 19 2.10 -4.91 14.02
CA THR A 19 2.39 -4.35 12.69
C THR A 19 2.09 -5.43 11.66
N ALA A 20 1.29 -5.13 10.65
CA ALA A 20 1.10 -6.03 9.51
C ALA A 20 2.43 -6.13 8.75
N SER A 21 2.85 -7.36 8.42
CA SER A 21 4.06 -7.57 7.64
C SER A 21 3.85 -7.18 6.18
N ALA A 22 4.93 -7.14 5.40
CA ALA A 22 4.82 -6.92 3.96
C ALA A 22 4.03 -8.04 3.26
N GLU A 23 4.15 -9.28 3.74
CA GLU A 23 3.37 -10.42 3.27
C GLU A 23 1.88 -10.30 3.61
N ASP A 24 1.55 -9.85 4.84
CA ASP A 24 0.15 -9.58 5.22
C ASP A 24 -0.46 -8.52 4.28
N ALA A 25 0.28 -7.44 4.03
CA ALA A 25 -0.15 -6.37 3.13
C ALA A 25 -0.32 -6.87 1.69
N GLN A 26 0.64 -7.66 1.19
CA GLN A 26 0.60 -8.26 -0.15
C GLN A 26 -0.59 -9.20 -0.31
N GLN A 27 -0.86 -10.07 0.67
CA GLN A 27 -1.97 -11.02 0.60
C GLN A 27 -3.30 -10.29 0.38
N VAL A 28 -3.54 -9.20 1.11
CA VAL A 28 -4.80 -8.46 1.02
C VAL A 28 -4.85 -7.61 -0.26
N CYS A 29 -3.75 -6.95 -0.66
CA CYS A 29 -3.73 -6.19 -1.92
C CYS A 29 -3.96 -7.09 -3.14
N SER A 30 -3.36 -8.30 -3.14
CA SER A 30 -3.58 -9.30 -4.19
C SER A 30 -5.03 -9.78 -4.23
N TRP A 31 -5.64 -10.01 -3.05
CA TRP A 31 -7.05 -10.36 -2.96
C TRP A 31 -7.97 -9.25 -3.49
N ILE A 32 -7.69 -7.97 -3.18
CA ILE A 32 -8.42 -6.82 -3.73
C ILE A 32 -8.29 -6.79 -5.24
N ARG A 33 -7.09 -6.98 -5.80
CA ARG A 33 -6.87 -7.00 -7.25
C ARG A 33 -7.64 -8.13 -7.92
N ALA A 34 -7.67 -9.31 -7.31
CA ALA A 34 -8.46 -10.44 -7.78
C ALA A 34 -9.96 -10.12 -7.79
N LYS A 35 -10.48 -9.40 -6.78
CA LYS A 35 -11.87 -8.93 -6.75
C LYS A 35 -12.18 -7.91 -7.84
N VAL A 36 -11.28 -6.96 -8.10
CA VAL A 36 -11.44 -6.04 -9.23
C VAL A 36 -11.47 -6.81 -10.56
N LYS A 37 -10.60 -7.83 -10.72
CA LYS A 37 -10.59 -8.69 -11.91
C LYS A 37 -11.90 -9.44 -12.11
N GLU A 38 -12.44 -10.04 -11.03
CA GLU A 38 -13.71 -10.75 -11.03
C GLU A 38 -14.88 -9.83 -11.45
N MET A 39 -14.91 -8.60 -10.93
CA MET A 39 -16.03 -7.68 -11.13
C MET A 39 -15.96 -6.85 -12.43
N LYS A 40 -14.75 -6.55 -12.91
CA LYS A 40 -14.51 -5.55 -13.98
C LYS A 40 -13.54 -6.01 -15.07
N GLY A 41 -13.03 -7.24 -15.00
CA GLY A 41 -12.13 -7.82 -15.99
C GLY A 41 -10.65 -7.51 -15.76
N ALA A 42 -9.79 -8.19 -16.53
CA ALA A 42 -8.33 -8.15 -16.36
C ALA A 42 -7.73 -6.76 -16.60
N ASP A 43 -8.23 -6.02 -17.60
CA ASP A 43 -7.71 -4.68 -17.92
C ASP A 43 -7.95 -3.70 -16.77
N ALA A 44 -9.12 -3.78 -16.12
CA ALA A 44 -9.43 -2.98 -14.95
C ALA A 44 -8.51 -3.32 -13.76
N ALA A 45 -8.26 -4.61 -13.53
CA ALA A 45 -7.40 -5.08 -12.45
C ALA A 45 -5.91 -4.73 -12.65
N LYS A 46 -5.47 -4.67 -13.90
CA LYS A 46 -4.12 -4.21 -14.25
C LYS A 46 -3.98 -2.69 -14.14
N ALA A 47 -5.04 -1.94 -14.44
CA ALA A 47 -5.00 -0.48 -14.44
C ALA A 47 -5.29 0.18 -13.07
N VAL A 48 -5.92 -0.55 -12.14
CA VAL A 48 -6.20 -0.01 -10.79
C VAL A 48 -4.92 0.10 -9.98
N ARG A 49 -4.77 1.21 -9.27
CA ARG A 49 -3.74 1.40 -8.24
C ARG A 49 -4.29 0.98 -6.89
N ILE A 50 -3.57 0.11 -6.19
CA ILE A 50 -3.89 -0.37 -4.85
C ILE A 50 -2.76 0.11 -3.92
N GLN A 51 -3.11 0.96 -2.97
CA GLN A 51 -2.20 1.50 -1.97
C GLN A 51 -2.36 0.76 -0.64
N TYR A 52 -1.26 0.60 0.07
CA TYR A 52 -1.28 0.17 1.46
C TYR A 52 -1.39 1.38 2.40
N GLY A 53 -2.36 1.35 3.32
CA GLY A 53 -2.66 2.42 4.27
C GLY A 53 -2.36 2.09 5.73
N GLY A 54 -1.57 1.04 5.99
CA GLY A 54 -1.11 0.75 7.34
C GLY A 54 0.07 1.61 7.78
N SER A 55 0.86 1.13 8.75
CA SER A 55 2.03 1.85 9.27
C SER A 55 3.17 1.90 8.25
N VAL A 56 3.21 2.95 7.43
CA VAL A 56 4.29 3.23 6.47
C VAL A 56 5.25 4.26 7.04
N LYS A 57 6.54 3.92 7.02
CA LYS A 57 7.67 4.74 7.46
C LYS A 57 8.81 4.60 6.46
N ALA A 58 9.78 5.51 6.48
CA ALA A 58 10.96 5.44 5.61
C ALA A 58 11.68 4.09 5.75
N GLY A 59 11.76 3.56 6.97
CA GLY A 59 12.46 2.30 7.27
C GLY A 59 11.79 1.01 6.74
N ASN A 60 10.52 1.05 6.31
CA ASN A 60 9.82 -0.12 5.76
C ASN A 60 9.19 0.11 4.38
N ALA A 61 9.29 1.32 3.82
CA ALA A 61 8.70 1.66 2.54
C ALA A 61 9.25 0.78 1.41
N ALA A 62 10.56 0.56 1.34
CA ALA A 62 11.18 -0.24 0.28
C ALA A 62 10.69 -1.71 0.28
N GLU A 63 10.56 -2.30 1.47
CA GLU A 63 10.03 -3.66 1.63
C GLU A 63 8.57 -3.76 1.19
N LEU A 64 7.72 -2.83 1.64
CA LEU A 64 6.31 -2.78 1.26
C LEU A 64 6.13 -2.56 -0.24
N MET A 65 6.90 -1.64 -0.83
CA MET A 65 6.81 -1.31 -2.26
C MET A 65 7.48 -2.37 -3.18
N SER A 66 8.17 -3.36 -2.60
CA SER A 66 8.68 -4.51 -3.36
C SER A 66 7.61 -5.56 -3.64
N GLN A 67 6.46 -5.48 -2.96
CA GLN A 67 5.38 -6.44 -3.08
C GLN A 67 4.62 -6.26 -4.41
N PRO A 68 4.31 -7.35 -5.14
CA PRO A 68 3.80 -7.27 -6.52
C PRO A 68 2.49 -6.51 -6.70
N ASP A 69 1.61 -6.52 -5.70
CA ASP A 69 0.28 -5.92 -5.79
C ASP A 69 0.14 -4.59 -5.03
N ILE A 70 1.22 -4.07 -4.46
CA ILE A 70 1.25 -2.79 -3.75
C ILE A 70 1.79 -1.69 -4.70
N ASP A 71 0.91 -0.80 -5.14
CA ASP A 71 1.22 0.26 -6.11
C ASP A 71 1.59 1.60 -5.44
N GLY A 72 1.61 1.66 -4.11
CA GLY A 72 1.90 2.88 -3.36
C GLY A 72 1.43 2.82 -1.91
N ALA A 73 1.47 3.98 -1.25
CA ALA A 73 1.07 4.11 0.15
C ALA A 73 0.07 5.26 0.35
N LEU A 74 -0.88 5.05 1.26
CA LEU A 74 -1.67 6.11 1.88
C LEU A 74 -1.04 6.39 3.25
N VAL A 75 -0.18 7.41 3.34
CA VAL A 75 0.66 7.65 4.51
C VAL A 75 -0.09 8.49 5.54
N GLY A 76 -0.17 7.97 6.78
CA GLY A 76 -0.74 8.68 7.93
C GLY A 76 0.26 9.63 8.60
N GLY A 77 0.52 9.44 9.89
CA GLY A 77 1.32 10.38 10.71
C GLY A 77 2.72 10.71 10.17
N ALA A 78 3.37 9.78 9.46
CA ALA A 78 4.67 10.02 8.83
C ALA A 78 4.62 11.09 7.72
N ALA A 79 3.44 11.42 7.19
CA ALA A 79 3.25 12.51 6.23
C ALA A 79 3.35 13.91 6.86
N LEU A 80 3.30 14.01 8.20
CA LEU A 80 3.40 15.28 8.92
C LEU A 80 4.85 15.71 9.16
N ASP A 81 5.81 14.82 8.93
CA ASP A 81 7.25 15.09 8.96
C ASP A 81 7.77 15.16 7.51
N PRO A 82 8.22 16.33 7.02
CA PRO A 82 8.67 16.49 5.65
C PRO A 82 9.87 15.61 5.27
N GLU A 83 10.80 15.38 6.19
CA GLU A 83 11.99 14.56 5.93
C GLU A 83 11.62 13.09 5.87
N GLU A 84 10.78 12.63 6.80
CA GLU A 84 10.26 11.27 6.80
C GLU A 84 9.44 10.99 5.54
N PHE A 85 8.49 11.89 5.20
CA PHE A 85 7.64 11.71 4.02
C PHE A 85 8.45 11.75 2.72
N ALA A 86 9.44 12.63 2.61
CA ALA A 86 10.34 12.67 1.46
C ALA A 86 11.07 11.34 1.26
N ARG A 87 11.57 10.72 2.34
CA ARG A 87 12.22 9.40 2.27
C ARG A 87 11.25 8.29 1.86
N ILE A 88 10.00 8.32 2.32
CA ILE A 88 8.97 7.36 1.86
C ILE A 88 8.73 7.50 0.35
N VAL A 89 8.59 8.73 -0.16
CA VAL A 89 8.40 8.99 -1.60
C VAL A 89 9.62 8.56 -2.41
N GLN A 90 10.82 8.73 -1.85
CA GLN A 90 12.10 8.44 -2.49
C GLN A 90 12.64 7.04 -2.19
N PHE A 91 11.82 6.09 -1.75
CA PHE A 91 12.24 4.73 -1.35
C PHE A 91 13.09 3.96 -2.38
N ARG A 92 13.11 4.40 -3.65
CA ARG A 92 13.91 3.81 -4.74
C ARG A 92 15.30 4.41 -4.90
N LEU A 93 15.57 5.54 -4.24
CA LEU A 93 16.81 6.32 -4.36
C LEU A 93 17.72 6.15 -3.14
N SER A 94 17.20 5.52 -2.09
CA SER A 94 17.83 5.28 -0.80
C SER A 94 18.34 3.84 -0.67
#